data_AF-A0A080Z126-F1
#
_entry.id   AF-A0A080Z126-F1
#
_cell.length_a   1.000
_cell.length_b   1.000
_cell.length_c   1.000
_cell.angle_alpha   90.00
_cell.angle_beta   90.00
_cell.angle_gamma   90.00
#
_symmetry.space_group_name_H-M   'P 1'
#
loop_
_entity.id
_entity.type
_entity.pdbx_description
1 polymer ?
#
loop_
_entity_poly.entity_id
_entity_poly.type
_entity_poly.pdbx_seq_one_letter_code
_entity_poly.pdbx_strand_id
1 'polypeptide(L)'
;MPSIRFISTAISFIALYQQIRSVVASSLQDDPVTTCSSYDLSNKNFPGRGTAIEDDGTCKVTMPGNRDAPHRKLEVIEGSDTAKLEEYFGVKLETKLKNLPTSAIHHPSPWNGPSWLVYQDSINYEWKKGQLSPAEKDATAFGLNVTEFMDKVSAQNGIDSEMNYSTPCTTDNDCDFTTCAIRKNAISGYCIPTWYDISHAWAPASVLEKGPVCAVNFNGVVFHPIDVMGLVTDIYDGVKVSTIFTGSRYNGGNESMDAYGRSVEYSYRDVNPGFFHIAATNLLGKLNHTFIIDRYAGYVVWNQPVYVFEVYEQTSMTVEEAAQIFYDSNTYPWNDNATSIVHVTANLLWNNDVDADVRDSILVMNSDPSATYEYLLELNKAEEIIGGEWLNKANDNHPDFIWFPKGKPAADVVTSVGLSYANVTMLLEMAAACSYSK
;
A
#
# COMPACT_ATOMS: atom_id res chain seq x y z
N MET A 1 83.26 -18.53 6.21
CA MET A 1 82.83 -17.39 5.35
C MET A 1 81.58 -17.81 4.59
N PRO A 2 80.58 -16.93 4.46
CA PRO A 2 79.17 -17.31 4.45
C PRO A 2 78.57 -17.37 3.04
N SER A 3 77.63 -18.31 2.82
CA SER A 3 76.74 -18.30 1.65
C SER A 3 75.47 -17.51 2.01
N ILE A 4 75.39 -16.27 1.54
CA ILE A 4 74.19 -15.44 1.62
C ILE A 4 73.24 -15.89 0.51
N ARG A 5 72.08 -16.45 0.88
CA ARG A 5 70.95 -16.62 -0.05
C ARG A 5 70.12 -15.34 -0.02
N PHE A 6 70.12 -14.60 -1.13
CA PHE A 6 69.13 -13.56 -1.40
C PHE A 6 67.83 -14.24 -1.86
N ILE A 7 66.77 -14.11 -1.07
CA ILE A 7 65.41 -14.35 -1.53
C ILE A 7 64.92 -13.01 -2.08
N SER A 8 64.71 -12.98 -3.40
CA SER A 8 64.10 -11.86 -4.10
C SER A 8 62.62 -11.80 -3.74
N THR A 9 62.21 -10.81 -2.96
CA THR A 9 60.81 -10.46 -2.74
C THR A 9 60.39 -9.48 -3.84
N ALA A 10 59.68 -10.00 -4.85
CA ALA A 10 58.98 -9.19 -5.83
C ALA A 10 57.81 -8.48 -5.12
N ILE A 11 57.89 -7.15 -5.02
CA ILE A 11 56.77 -6.29 -4.62
C ILE A 11 55.91 -6.10 -5.86
N SER A 12 54.85 -6.89 -5.98
CA SER A 12 53.78 -6.63 -6.96
C SER A 12 52.91 -5.50 -6.44
N PHE A 13 52.99 -4.34 -7.09
CA PHE A 13 51.98 -3.28 -7.01
C PHE A 13 50.66 -3.82 -7.56
N ILE A 14 49.75 -4.22 -6.68
CA ILE A 14 48.33 -4.36 -7.02
C ILE A 14 47.69 -3.02 -6.69
N ALA A 15 47.48 -2.20 -7.72
CA ALA A 15 46.60 -1.05 -7.64
C ALA A 15 45.20 -1.56 -7.29
N LEU A 16 44.75 -1.27 -6.08
CA LEU A 16 43.39 -1.51 -5.62
C LEU A 16 42.46 -0.56 -6.39
N TYR A 17 41.97 -1.00 -7.54
CA TYR A 17 40.81 -0.37 -8.17
C TYR A 17 39.59 -0.70 -7.28
N GLN A 18 39.31 0.16 -6.30
CA GLN A 18 37.96 0.23 -5.77
C GLN A 18 37.09 0.77 -6.90
N GLN A 19 36.22 -0.08 -7.45
CA GLN A 19 35.04 0.40 -8.15
C GLN A 19 34.19 1.15 -7.11
N ILE A 20 34.39 2.47 -7.03
CA ILE A 20 33.43 3.37 -6.42
C ILE A 20 32.22 3.31 -7.36
N ARG A 21 31.24 2.44 -7.04
CA ARG A 21 29.89 2.66 -7.54
C ARG A 21 29.45 3.98 -6.91
N SER A 22 29.12 4.96 -7.74
CA SER A 22 28.53 6.21 -7.27
C SER A 22 27.28 5.85 -6.48
N VAL A 23 27.35 6.09 -5.17
CA VAL A 23 26.20 6.03 -4.30
C VAL A 23 25.48 7.36 -4.51
N VAL A 24 24.24 7.33 -5.00
CA VAL A 24 23.45 8.51 -5.37
C VAL A 24 22.12 8.39 -4.63
N ALA A 25 21.71 9.44 -3.93
CA ALA A 25 20.32 9.56 -3.50
C ALA A 25 19.46 9.97 -4.68
N SER A 26 18.27 9.40 -4.80
CA SER A 26 17.33 9.85 -5.80
C SER A 26 16.76 11.19 -5.37
N SER A 27 16.86 12.21 -6.23
CA SER A 27 16.00 13.38 -6.06
C SER A 27 14.54 12.94 -6.26
N LEU A 28 13.59 13.75 -5.81
CA LEU A 28 12.15 13.51 -6.06
C LEU A 28 11.79 13.35 -7.56
N GLN A 29 12.71 13.70 -8.46
CA GLN A 29 12.53 13.59 -9.91
C GLN A 29 13.12 12.30 -10.50
N ASP A 30 13.96 11.59 -9.75
CA ASP A 30 14.71 10.41 -10.19
C ASP A 30 14.18 9.10 -9.57
N ASP A 31 13.13 9.17 -8.76
CA ASP A 31 12.48 7.99 -8.17
C ASP A 31 11.83 7.12 -9.24
N PRO A 32 11.95 5.79 -9.19
CA PRO A 32 11.31 4.92 -10.14
C PRO A 32 9.79 4.99 -10.00
N VAL A 33 9.13 4.80 -11.13
CA VAL A 33 7.66 4.76 -11.19
C VAL A 33 7.21 3.46 -11.81
N THR A 34 6.17 2.86 -11.23
CA THR A 34 5.44 1.78 -11.90
C THR A 34 4.52 2.39 -12.92
N THR A 35 4.66 1.96 -14.18
CA THR A 35 3.79 2.29 -15.31
C THR A 35 2.98 1.07 -15.71
N CYS A 36 1.66 1.12 -15.52
CA CYS A 36 0.74 0.05 -15.89
C CYS A 36 -0.19 0.44 -17.04
N SER A 37 -0.65 -0.55 -17.81
CA SER A 37 -1.68 -0.36 -18.84
C SER A 37 -3.02 0.11 -18.27
N SER A 38 -3.30 -0.22 -17.01
CA SER A 38 -4.43 0.26 -16.23
C SER A 38 -4.11 0.17 -14.73
N TYR A 39 -4.63 1.15 -13.98
CA TYR A 39 -4.62 1.17 -12.51
C TYR A 39 -6.05 1.12 -11.96
N ASP A 40 -6.95 0.48 -12.70
CA ASP A 40 -8.31 0.25 -12.25
C ASP A 40 -8.32 -0.90 -11.23
N LEU A 41 -9.09 -0.78 -10.14
CA LEU A 41 -9.11 -1.79 -9.06
C LEU A 41 -9.43 -3.21 -9.55
N SER A 42 -10.42 -3.35 -10.44
CA SER A 42 -10.82 -4.64 -11.01
C SER A 42 -9.80 -5.26 -11.97
N ASN A 43 -8.67 -4.58 -12.25
CA ASN A 43 -7.60 -5.16 -13.02
C ASN A 43 -6.82 -6.18 -12.16
N LYS A 44 -6.64 -7.40 -12.69
CA LYS A 44 -5.85 -8.45 -12.02
C LYS A 44 -4.38 -8.07 -11.83
N ASN A 45 -3.86 -7.12 -12.59
CA ASN A 45 -2.49 -6.61 -12.45
C ASN A 45 -2.44 -5.24 -11.77
N PHE A 46 -3.50 -4.83 -11.08
CA PHE A 46 -3.45 -3.63 -10.24
C PHE A 46 -2.29 -3.77 -9.23
N PRO A 47 -1.31 -2.84 -9.19
CA PRO A 47 -0.13 -3.01 -8.34
C PRO A 47 -0.47 -3.13 -6.86
N GLY A 48 -1.53 -2.48 -6.39
CA GLY A 48 -1.99 -2.62 -5.01
C GLY A 48 -2.75 -3.92 -4.72
N ARG A 49 -2.94 -4.85 -5.66
CA ARG A 49 -3.77 -6.04 -5.42
C ARG A 49 -3.20 -6.93 -4.30
N GLY A 50 -4.06 -7.30 -3.35
CA GLY A 50 -3.80 -8.13 -2.16
C GLY A 50 -3.65 -9.63 -2.44
N THR A 51 -3.44 -10.02 -3.70
CA THR A 51 -3.13 -11.38 -4.15
C THR A 51 -1.87 -11.34 -5.02
N ALA A 52 -1.41 -12.50 -5.48
CA ALA A 52 -0.43 -12.50 -6.56
C ALA A 52 -0.97 -11.78 -7.80
N ILE A 53 -0.08 -11.04 -8.45
CA ILE A 53 -0.30 -10.49 -9.79
C ILE A 53 0.45 -11.37 -10.79
N GLU A 54 -0.18 -11.67 -11.93
CA GLU A 54 0.53 -12.33 -13.02
C GLU A 54 1.37 -11.28 -13.75
N ASP A 55 2.69 -11.46 -13.85
CA ASP A 55 3.50 -10.61 -14.72
C ASP A 55 3.24 -10.96 -16.18
N ASP A 56 2.23 -10.29 -16.75
CA ASP A 56 1.89 -10.34 -18.17
C ASP A 56 2.55 -9.20 -18.97
N GLY A 57 3.50 -8.49 -18.36
CA GLY A 57 4.21 -7.36 -18.95
C GLY A 57 3.39 -6.07 -19.08
N THR A 58 2.19 -6.01 -18.50
CA THR A 58 1.34 -4.80 -18.54
C THR A 58 1.73 -3.74 -17.52
N CYS A 59 2.54 -4.10 -16.51
CA CYS A 59 3.13 -3.18 -15.54
C CYS A 59 4.65 -3.22 -15.63
N LYS A 60 5.30 -2.06 -15.68
CA LYS A 60 6.76 -1.93 -15.78
C LYS A 60 7.26 -0.88 -14.82
N VAL A 61 8.28 -1.21 -14.04
CA VAL A 61 9.03 -0.25 -13.24
C VAL A 61 10.05 0.46 -14.14
N THR A 62 10.00 1.78 -14.18
CA THR A 62 10.93 2.61 -14.96
C THR A 62 11.59 3.64 -14.06
N MET A 63 12.92 3.74 -14.12
CA MET A 63 13.66 4.85 -13.50
C MET A 63 13.72 6.04 -14.47
N PRO A 64 13.35 7.26 -14.04
CA PRO A 64 13.61 8.47 -14.78
C PRO A 64 15.12 8.79 -14.70
N GLY A 65 15.91 8.38 -15.70
CA GLY A 65 17.32 8.79 -15.80
C GLY A 65 18.25 7.82 -16.52
N ASN A 66 19.13 8.36 -17.36
CA ASN A 66 20.19 7.59 -18.03
C ASN A 66 21.37 7.40 -17.07
N ARG A 67 21.82 6.15 -16.88
CA ARG A 67 22.75 5.70 -15.84
C ARG A 67 24.15 6.35 -15.82
N ASP A 68 24.48 7.24 -16.78
CA ASP A 68 25.85 7.73 -17.06
C ASP A 68 25.99 9.25 -17.39
N ALA A 69 24.98 10.11 -17.21
CA ALA A 69 25.09 11.51 -17.65
C ALA A 69 25.50 12.49 -16.53
N PRO A 70 26.67 13.17 -16.62
CA PRO A 70 27.05 14.22 -15.69
C PRO A 70 26.29 15.51 -16.04
N HIS A 71 25.50 16.00 -15.07
CA HIS A 71 24.77 17.26 -15.08
C HIS A 71 23.81 17.50 -16.26
N ARG A 72 22.50 17.34 -16.02
CA ARG A 72 21.51 18.05 -16.83
C ARG A 72 20.35 18.60 -16.02
N LYS A 73 19.92 19.78 -16.48
CA LYS A 73 18.93 20.69 -15.93
C LYS A 73 17.55 20.05 -15.87
N LEU A 74 16.83 20.36 -14.79
CA LEU A 74 15.36 20.39 -14.65
C LEU A 74 14.66 20.38 -16.02
N GLU A 75 14.32 19.19 -16.50
CA GLU A 75 13.21 19.01 -17.41
C GLU A 75 12.09 18.39 -16.56
N VAL A 76 10.92 19.02 -16.61
CA VAL A 76 9.69 18.43 -16.09
C VAL A 76 9.51 17.13 -16.85
N ILE A 77 9.82 16.01 -16.20
CA ILE A 77 9.37 14.73 -16.67
C ILE A 77 7.87 14.71 -16.37
N GLU A 78 7.05 14.70 -17.42
CA GLU A 78 5.71 14.14 -17.33
C GLU A 78 5.85 12.78 -16.62
N GLY A 79 5.48 12.70 -15.34
CA GLY A 79 5.58 11.45 -14.59
C GLY A 79 6.25 11.47 -13.22
N SER A 80 6.72 12.61 -12.67
CA SER A 80 7.02 12.63 -11.23
C SER A 80 5.75 12.41 -10.40
N ASP A 81 5.85 11.68 -9.29
CA ASP A 81 4.67 11.41 -8.47
C ASP A 81 4.03 12.67 -7.89
N THR A 82 4.86 13.68 -7.59
CA THR A 82 4.38 15.03 -7.27
C THR A 82 3.55 15.63 -8.40
N ALA A 83 3.98 15.54 -9.65
CA ALA A 83 3.24 16.07 -10.80
C ALA A 83 1.90 15.34 -11.01
N LYS A 84 1.86 14.01 -10.80
CA LYS A 84 0.59 13.24 -10.86
C LYS A 84 -0.43 13.76 -9.84
N LEU A 85 0.02 14.03 -8.61
CA LEU A 85 -0.84 14.61 -7.57
C LEU A 85 -1.29 16.02 -7.95
N GLU A 86 -0.37 16.88 -8.38
CA GLU A 86 -0.69 18.26 -8.77
C GLU A 86 -1.68 18.34 -9.95
N GLU A 87 -1.50 17.48 -10.96
CA GLU A 87 -2.40 17.38 -12.10
C GLU A 87 -3.81 16.96 -11.67
N TYR A 88 -3.91 15.95 -10.81
CA TYR A 88 -5.19 15.46 -10.31
C TYR A 88 -5.95 16.51 -9.49
N PHE A 89 -5.27 17.18 -8.55
CA PHE A 89 -5.91 18.18 -7.69
C PHE A 89 -6.01 19.56 -8.34
N GLY A 90 -5.33 19.79 -9.47
CA GLY A 90 -5.30 21.10 -10.15
C GLY A 90 -4.63 22.20 -9.32
N VAL A 91 -3.77 21.83 -8.36
CA VAL A 91 -3.06 22.75 -7.46
C VAL A 91 -1.62 22.32 -7.30
N LYS A 92 -0.72 23.28 -7.07
CA LYS A 92 0.66 22.99 -6.71
C LYS A 92 0.73 22.50 -5.26
N LEU A 93 1.49 21.44 -5.01
CA LEU A 93 1.74 20.97 -3.66
C LEU A 93 2.64 21.97 -2.93
N GLU A 94 2.39 22.19 -1.65
CA GLU A 94 3.31 22.94 -0.80
C GLU A 94 4.55 22.08 -0.54
N THR A 95 5.73 22.65 -0.76
CA THR A 95 7.01 21.98 -0.59
C THR A 95 7.91 22.68 0.43
N LYS A 96 7.55 23.90 0.86
CA LYS A 96 8.29 24.60 1.92
C LYS A 96 7.92 24.01 3.27
N LEU A 97 8.89 23.39 3.93
CA LEU A 97 8.67 22.66 5.18
C LEU A 97 7.92 23.51 6.22
N LYS A 98 8.30 24.78 6.38
CA LYS A 98 7.68 25.71 7.34
C LYS A 98 6.20 26.02 7.09
N ASN A 99 5.70 25.75 5.88
CA ASN A 99 4.31 25.98 5.49
C ASN A 99 3.47 24.69 5.52
N LEU A 100 4.11 23.55 5.78
CA LEU A 100 3.46 22.25 5.92
C LEU A 100 2.96 22.06 7.36
N PRO A 101 1.74 21.52 7.54
CA PRO A 101 1.24 21.20 8.87
C PRO A 101 2.06 20.08 9.51
N THR A 102 2.29 20.18 10.82
CA THR A 102 2.97 19.13 11.61
C THR A 102 1.99 18.10 12.19
N SER A 103 0.69 18.31 12.03
CA SER A 103 -0.36 17.36 12.39
C SER A 103 -1.51 17.53 11.41
N ALA A 104 -2.00 16.41 10.87
CA ALA A 104 -3.12 16.38 9.95
C ALA A 104 -3.96 15.12 10.21
N ILE A 105 -5.28 15.30 10.26
CA ILE A 105 -6.24 14.24 10.53
C ILE A 105 -7.35 14.33 9.49
N HIS A 106 -7.67 13.20 8.85
CA HIS A 106 -8.81 13.08 7.94
C HIS A 106 -10.09 12.72 8.70
N HIS A 107 -11.17 13.44 8.43
CA HIS A 107 -12.48 13.22 9.05
C HIS A 107 -13.61 13.14 8.01
N PRO A 108 -14.58 12.20 8.16
CA PRO A 108 -14.53 11.09 9.12
C PRO A 108 -13.35 10.15 8.84
N SER A 109 -12.87 9.44 9.86
CA SER A 109 -11.87 8.41 9.61
C SER A 109 -12.47 7.33 8.71
N PRO A 110 -11.68 6.67 7.86
CA PRO A 110 -12.09 5.45 7.19
C PRO A 110 -12.63 4.44 8.22
N TRP A 111 -13.49 3.51 7.81
CA TRP A 111 -14.01 2.48 8.72
C TRP A 111 -13.14 1.23 8.73
N ASN A 112 -12.93 0.64 9.92
CA ASN A 112 -12.31 -0.67 10.07
C ASN A 112 -13.24 -1.77 9.54
N GLY A 113 -12.69 -2.81 8.91
CA GLY A 113 -13.47 -3.94 8.42
C GLY A 113 -12.60 -5.08 7.91
N PRO A 114 -13.14 -6.29 7.71
CA PRO A 114 -12.39 -7.38 7.11
C PRO A 114 -11.99 -7.08 5.67
N SER A 115 -10.79 -7.54 5.29
CA SER A 115 -10.30 -7.54 3.91
C SER A 115 -10.81 -8.73 3.08
N TRP A 116 -11.61 -9.62 3.68
CA TRP A 116 -12.24 -10.81 3.07
C TRP A 116 -11.24 -11.77 2.41
N LEU A 117 -10.80 -12.74 3.20
CA LEU A 117 -9.70 -13.63 2.86
C LEU A 117 -10.14 -14.65 1.80
N VAL A 118 -9.33 -14.83 0.77
CA VAL A 118 -9.61 -15.74 -0.36
C VAL A 118 -9.75 -17.19 0.13
N TYR A 119 -8.89 -17.63 1.06
CA TYR A 119 -8.95 -18.98 1.62
C TYR A 119 -10.22 -19.26 2.44
N GLN A 120 -10.94 -18.22 2.86
CA GLN A 120 -12.23 -18.30 3.54
C GLN A 120 -13.43 -18.22 2.58
N ASP A 121 -13.16 -18.21 1.27
CA ASP A 121 -14.14 -18.02 0.20
C ASP A 121 -14.72 -16.60 0.13
N SER A 122 -13.92 -15.58 0.46
CA SER A 122 -14.31 -14.16 0.35
C SER A 122 -15.60 -13.86 1.14
N ILE A 123 -16.54 -13.10 0.57
CA ILE A 123 -17.83 -12.75 1.18
C ILE A 123 -18.82 -13.93 1.24
N ASN A 124 -18.43 -15.14 0.79
CA ASN A 124 -19.15 -16.36 1.13
C ASN A 124 -18.85 -16.84 2.55
N TYR A 125 -17.84 -16.26 3.23
CA TYR A 125 -17.47 -16.63 4.58
C TYR A 125 -18.62 -16.39 5.57
N GLU A 126 -18.95 -17.44 6.35
CA GLU A 126 -19.88 -17.35 7.47
C GLU A 126 -19.19 -16.76 8.70
N TRP A 127 -18.96 -15.44 8.68
CA TRP A 127 -18.32 -14.69 9.77
C TRP A 127 -19.00 -14.88 11.13
N LYS A 128 -20.29 -15.27 11.14
CA LYS A 128 -21.03 -15.66 12.33
C LYS A 128 -21.66 -17.03 12.15
N LYS A 129 -21.10 -18.02 12.85
CA LYS A 129 -21.56 -19.42 12.81
C LYS A 129 -23.07 -19.54 12.93
N GLY A 130 -23.70 -20.20 11.94
CA GLY A 130 -25.14 -20.44 11.91
C GLY A 130 -25.97 -19.27 11.36
N GLN A 131 -25.34 -18.20 10.89
CA GLN A 131 -25.96 -17.19 10.04
C GLN A 131 -25.56 -17.37 8.58
N LEU A 132 -26.39 -16.83 7.68
CA LEU A 132 -26.06 -16.71 6.26
C LEU A 132 -24.82 -15.80 6.09
N SER A 133 -23.98 -16.11 5.10
CA SER A 133 -22.87 -15.24 4.70
C SER A 133 -23.39 -13.93 4.05
N PRO A 134 -22.56 -12.88 3.93
CA PRO A 134 -22.96 -11.65 3.23
C PRO A 134 -23.50 -11.93 1.83
N ALA A 135 -22.83 -12.79 1.05
CA ALA A 135 -23.26 -13.17 -0.29
C ALA A 135 -24.62 -13.89 -0.29
N GLU A 136 -24.82 -14.85 0.62
CA GLU A 136 -26.09 -15.58 0.73
C GLU A 136 -27.24 -14.66 1.16
N LYS A 137 -26.97 -13.67 2.03
CA LYS A 137 -27.94 -12.65 2.43
C LYS A 137 -28.37 -11.78 1.25
N ASP A 138 -27.42 -11.26 0.47
CA ASP A 138 -27.73 -10.43 -0.70
C ASP A 138 -28.56 -11.20 -1.72
N ALA A 139 -28.11 -12.40 -2.10
CA ALA A 139 -28.83 -13.24 -3.04
C ALA A 139 -30.26 -13.56 -2.57
N THR A 140 -30.44 -13.87 -1.28
CA THR A 140 -31.76 -14.12 -0.70
C THR A 140 -32.64 -12.87 -0.71
N ALA A 141 -32.12 -11.72 -0.29
CA ALA A 141 -32.90 -10.50 -0.13
C ALA A 141 -33.33 -9.89 -1.48
N PHE A 142 -32.51 -10.05 -2.52
CA PHE A 142 -32.77 -9.51 -3.86
C PHE A 142 -33.26 -10.55 -4.87
N GLY A 143 -33.54 -11.78 -4.42
CA GLY A 143 -34.16 -12.82 -5.24
C GLY A 143 -33.24 -13.39 -6.32
N LEU A 144 -31.93 -13.42 -6.08
CA LEU A 144 -30.94 -14.09 -6.94
C LEU A 144 -30.90 -15.59 -6.61
N ASN A 145 -30.36 -16.39 -7.53
CA ASN A 145 -30.05 -17.79 -7.24
C ASN A 145 -28.84 -17.84 -6.30
N VAL A 146 -29.06 -18.26 -5.04
CA VAL A 146 -28.04 -18.30 -4.00
C VAL A 146 -26.81 -19.09 -4.42
N THR A 147 -26.99 -20.31 -4.95
CA THR A 147 -25.87 -21.17 -5.35
C THR A 147 -25.07 -20.54 -6.49
N GLU A 148 -25.76 -20.07 -7.54
CA GLU A 148 -25.10 -19.44 -8.68
C GLU A 148 -24.36 -18.16 -8.28
N PHE A 149 -24.94 -17.36 -7.39
CA PHE A 149 -24.32 -16.13 -6.91
C PHE A 149 -23.05 -16.43 -6.10
N MET A 150 -23.12 -17.34 -5.13
CA MET A 150 -21.96 -17.73 -4.31
C MET A 150 -20.87 -18.40 -5.14
N ASP A 151 -21.22 -19.19 -6.16
CA ASP A 151 -20.25 -19.78 -7.09
C ASP A 151 -19.52 -18.70 -7.89
N LYS A 152 -20.24 -17.66 -8.34
CA LYS A 152 -19.63 -16.52 -9.04
C LYS A 152 -18.72 -15.70 -8.13
N VAL A 153 -19.12 -15.46 -6.87
CA VAL A 153 -18.26 -14.81 -5.86
C VAL A 153 -16.97 -15.61 -5.68
N SER A 154 -17.08 -16.93 -5.48
CA SER A 154 -15.92 -17.80 -5.31
C SER A 154 -14.98 -17.75 -6.52
N ALA A 155 -15.53 -17.79 -7.73
CA ALA A 155 -14.75 -17.71 -8.96
C ALA A 155 -14.11 -16.34 -9.22
N GLN A 156 -14.69 -15.25 -8.69
CA GLN A 156 -14.13 -13.90 -8.82
C GLN A 156 -12.95 -13.71 -7.87
N ASN A 157 -13.15 -13.98 -6.57
CA ASN A 157 -12.21 -13.61 -5.51
C ASN A 157 -12.24 -14.54 -4.28
N GLY A 158 -12.84 -15.72 -4.39
CA GLY A 158 -12.83 -16.75 -3.33
C GLY A 158 -12.01 -17.97 -3.71
N ILE A 159 -12.35 -19.14 -3.16
CA ILE A 159 -11.53 -20.35 -3.30
C ILE A 159 -11.39 -20.78 -4.76
N ASP A 160 -12.46 -20.67 -5.56
CA ASP A 160 -12.47 -21.10 -6.95
C ASP A 160 -11.67 -20.14 -7.88
N SER A 161 -11.29 -18.94 -7.42
CA SER A 161 -10.39 -18.05 -8.21
C SER A 161 -8.99 -18.65 -8.37
N GLU A 162 -8.58 -19.50 -7.43
CA GLU A 162 -7.26 -20.12 -7.37
C GLU A 162 -7.17 -21.46 -8.12
N MET A 163 -8.29 -21.92 -8.71
CA MET A 163 -8.41 -23.25 -9.33
C MET A 163 -7.32 -23.55 -10.38
N ASN A 164 -6.87 -22.54 -11.12
CA ASN A 164 -5.88 -22.71 -12.20
C ASN A 164 -4.43 -22.43 -11.76
N TYR A 165 -4.23 -21.96 -10.52
CA TYR A 165 -2.96 -21.42 -10.04
C TYR A 165 -2.41 -22.17 -8.83
N SER A 166 -3.29 -22.81 -8.06
CA SER A 166 -2.95 -23.48 -6.81
C SER A 166 -3.02 -25.01 -6.88
N THR A 167 -2.25 -25.65 -6.01
CA THR A 167 -2.27 -27.11 -5.86
C THR A 167 -3.62 -27.58 -5.30
N PRO A 168 -4.29 -28.56 -5.93
CA PRO A 168 -5.49 -29.17 -5.37
C PRO A 168 -5.20 -29.92 -4.05
N CYS A 169 -6.10 -29.83 -3.09
CA CYS A 169 -5.93 -30.41 -1.75
C CYS A 169 -7.23 -31.01 -1.19
N THR A 170 -7.08 -31.88 -0.20
CA THR A 170 -8.17 -32.42 0.62
C THR A 170 -7.95 -32.20 2.11
N THR A 171 -6.69 -31.98 2.51
CA THR A 171 -6.28 -31.66 3.88
C THR A 171 -5.09 -30.70 3.85
N ASP A 172 -4.80 -30.03 4.96
CA ASP A 172 -3.61 -29.16 5.06
C ASP A 172 -2.29 -29.89 4.82
N ASN A 173 -2.23 -31.21 4.99
CA ASN A 173 -1.03 -31.99 4.70
C ASN A 173 -0.69 -32.07 3.20
N ASP A 174 -1.64 -31.73 2.33
CA ASP A 174 -1.42 -31.66 0.89
C ASP A 174 -0.77 -30.32 0.47
N CYS A 175 -0.63 -29.37 1.42
CA CYS A 175 -0.12 -28.03 1.19
C CYS A 175 1.22 -27.82 1.91
N ASP A 176 2.14 -27.08 1.28
CA ASP A 176 3.45 -26.76 1.86
C ASP A 176 3.34 -25.61 2.88
N PHE A 177 3.36 -24.36 2.39
CA PHE A 177 3.34 -23.13 3.21
C PHE A 177 1.99 -22.40 3.17
N THR A 178 0.94 -23.09 2.75
CA THR A 178 -0.39 -22.54 2.50
C THR A 178 -1.44 -23.41 3.19
N THR A 179 -2.68 -22.93 3.26
CA THR A 179 -3.80 -23.65 3.88
C THR A 179 -4.64 -24.33 2.83
N CYS A 180 -5.13 -25.54 3.11
CA CYS A 180 -6.08 -26.21 2.25
C CYS A 180 -7.48 -25.57 2.42
N ALA A 181 -7.83 -24.69 1.49
CA ALA A 181 -9.09 -23.98 1.48
C ALA A 181 -10.15 -24.81 0.75
N ILE A 182 -11.24 -25.17 1.45
CA ILE A 182 -12.31 -26.01 0.92
C ILE A 182 -13.65 -25.27 1.06
N ARG A 183 -14.36 -25.09 -0.05
CA ARG A 183 -15.69 -24.48 -0.05
C ARG A 183 -16.67 -25.25 0.82
N LYS A 184 -17.68 -24.54 1.35
CA LYS A 184 -18.76 -25.16 2.13
C LYS A 184 -19.43 -26.28 1.31
N ASN A 185 -19.54 -27.47 1.92
CA ASN A 185 -20.07 -28.70 1.31
C ASN A 185 -19.22 -29.34 0.20
N ALA A 186 -18.01 -28.84 -0.08
CA ALA A 186 -17.05 -29.52 -0.95
C ALA A 186 -16.20 -30.52 -0.15
N ILE A 187 -15.54 -31.46 -0.85
CA ILE A 187 -14.65 -32.48 -0.26
C ILE A 187 -13.17 -32.28 -0.60
N SER A 188 -12.88 -31.30 -1.46
CA SER A 188 -11.55 -30.92 -1.94
C SER A 188 -11.57 -29.45 -2.29
N GLY A 189 -10.40 -28.84 -2.32
CA GLY A 189 -10.22 -27.44 -2.71
C GLY A 189 -8.79 -27.18 -3.13
N TYR A 190 -8.23 -26.04 -2.73
CA TYR A 190 -6.93 -25.56 -3.21
C TYR A 190 -6.05 -25.06 -2.06
N CYS A 191 -4.74 -25.23 -2.23
CA CYS A 191 -3.74 -24.69 -1.32
C CYS A 191 -3.60 -23.17 -1.54
N ILE A 192 -4.15 -22.35 -0.64
CA ILE A 192 -4.25 -20.89 -0.78
C ILE A 192 -3.43 -20.20 0.32
N PRO A 193 -2.59 -19.19 -0.01
CA PRO A 193 -1.93 -18.37 0.98
C PRO A 193 -2.94 -17.62 1.87
N THR A 194 -2.73 -17.66 3.18
CA THR A 194 -3.68 -17.08 4.16
C THR A 194 -3.73 -15.55 4.16
N TRP A 195 -2.83 -14.89 3.42
CA TRP A 195 -2.81 -13.44 3.26
C TRP A 195 -3.55 -12.96 2.02
N TYR A 196 -3.92 -13.85 1.09
CA TYR A 196 -4.67 -13.44 -0.10
C TYR A 196 -6.01 -12.85 0.32
N ASP A 197 -6.25 -11.60 -0.09
CA ASP A 197 -7.43 -10.83 0.28
C ASP A 197 -7.83 -9.80 -0.79
N ILE A 198 -8.93 -9.10 -0.52
CA ILE A 198 -9.40 -7.95 -1.29
C ILE A 198 -9.23 -6.63 -0.51
N SER A 199 -8.13 -6.49 0.26
CA SER A 199 -7.77 -5.24 0.98
C SER A 199 -7.71 -4.02 0.05
N HIS A 200 -7.26 -4.22 -1.19
CA HIS A 200 -7.23 -3.22 -2.24
C HIS A 200 -8.61 -2.70 -2.65
N ALA A 201 -9.68 -3.43 -2.34
CA ALA A 201 -11.06 -3.01 -2.54
C ALA A 201 -11.69 -2.47 -1.24
N TRP A 202 -11.35 -3.08 -0.09
CA TRP A 202 -11.80 -2.61 1.21
C TRP A 202 -11.29 -1.20 1.53
N ALA A 203 -9.98 -0.96 1.35
CA ALA A 203 -9.36 0.32 1.67
C ALA A 203 -10.05 1.52 0.98
N PRO A 204 -10.30 1.54 -0.35
CA PRO A 204 -11.03 2.63 -0.99
C PRO A 204 -12.50 2.70 -0.58
N ALA A 205 -13.18 1.55 -0.38
CA ALA A 205 -14.55 1.54 0.13
C ALA A 205 -14.64 2.18 1.52
N SER A 206 -13.65 1.93 2.38
CA SER A 206 -13.54 2.49 3.72
C SER A 206 -13.43 4.01 3.75
N VAL A 207 -12.74 4.57 2.75
CA VAL A 207 -12.49 6.00 2.60
C VAL A 207 -13.71 6.71 2.01
N LEU A 208 -14.32 6.11 0.98
CA LEU A 208 -15.34 6.79 0.18
C LEU A 208 -16.77 6.55 0.69
N GLU A 209 -17.03 5.42 1.35
CA GLU A 209 -18.36 5.05 1.80
C GLU A 209 -18.60 5.38 3.26
N LYS A 210 -19.87 5.67 3.58
CA LYS A 210 -20.29 5.84 4.97
C LYS A 210 -20.16 4.50 5.68
N GLY A 211 -19.49 4.48 6.82
CA GLY A 211 -19.40 3.27 7.65
C GLY A 211 -20.80 2.84 8.14
N PRO A 212 -21.21 1.59 7.92
CA PRO A 212 -22.46 1.07 8.47
C PRO A 212 -22.32 0.91 10.00
N VAL A 213 -23.32 1.34 10.76
CA VAL A 213 -23.25 1.37 12.24
C VAL A 213 -24.29 0.48 12.94
N CYS A 214 -25.39 0.15 12.26
CA CYS A 214 -26.44 -0.72 12.80
C CYS A 214 -26.79 -1.85 11.84
N ALA A 215 -27.39 -2.91 12.38
CA ALA A 215 -28.02 -3.93 11.56
C ALA A 215 -29.31 -3.39 10.93
N VAL A 216 -29.59 -3.80 9.69
CA VAL A 216 -30.78 -3.42 8.92
C VAL A 216 -31.55 -4.65 8.48
N ASN A 217 -32.87 -4.55 8.44
CA ASN A 217 -33.73 -5.59 7.87
C ASN A 217 -34.24 -5.15 6.51
N PHE A 218 -33.98 -5.95 5.48
CA PHE A 218 -34.48 -5.72 4.14
C PHE A 218 -35.01 -7.04 3.55
N ASN A 219 -36.24 -7.02 3.05
CA ASN A 219 -36.94 -8.19 2.51
C ASN A 219 -36.91 -9.44 3.41
N GLY A 220 -36.95 -9.25 4.73
CA GLY A 220 -36.94 -10.34 5.71
C GLY A 220 -35.55 -10.89 6.04
N VAL A 221 -34.48 -10.33 5.46
CA VAL A 221 -33.08 -10.67 5.75
C VAL A 221 -32.46 -9.58 6.62
N VAL A 222 -31.76 -9.98 7.67
CA VAL A 222 -31.02 -9.05 8.56
C VAL A 222 -29.55 -8.97 8.12
N PHE A 223 -29.14 -7.78 7.70
CA PHE A 223 -27.76 -7.43 7.38
C PHE A 223 -27.14 -6.70 8.58
N HIS A 224 -26.14 -7.29 9.21
CA HIS A 224 -25.27 -6.63 10.18
C HIS A 224 -24.28 -5.69 9.44
N PRO A 225 -23.67 -4.71 10.13
CA PRO A 225 -22.69 -3.81 9.52
C PRO A 225 -21.59 -4.52 8.72
N ILE A 226 -21.04 -5.61 9.27
CA ILE A 226 -20.02 -6.42 8.59
C ILE A 226 -20.54 -7.07 7.30
N ASP A 227 -21.82 -7.44 7.19
CA ASP A 227 -22.38 -7.94 5.94
C ASP A 227 -22.37 -6.84 4.87
N VAL A 228 -22.80 -5.64 5.24
CA VAL A 228 -22.84 -4.50 4.33
C VAL A 228 -21.43 -4.06 3.91
N MET A 229 -20.46 -4.09 4.84
CA MET A 229 -19.04 -3.88 4.55
C MET A 229 -18.52 -4.88 3.52
N GLY A 230 -18.88 -6.17 3.65
CA GLY A 230 -18.49 -7.20 2.69
C GLY A 230 -19.04 -6.96 1.30
N LEU A 231 -20.34 -6.69 1.21
CA LEU A 231 -20.99 -6.42 -0.08
C LEU A 231 -20.38 -5.21 -0.79
N VAL A 232 -20.09 -4.12 -0.08
CA VAL A 232 -19.49 -2.96 -0.74
C VAL A 232 -18.03 -3.20 -1.11
N THR A 233 -17.27 -3.93 -0.29
CA THR A 233 -15.90 -4.31 -0.64
C THR A 233 -15.86 -5.17 -1.91
N ASP A 234 -16.75 -6.17 -2.05
CA ASP A 234 -16.82 -7.03 -3.24
C ASP A 234 -17.16 -6.25 -4.52
N ILE A 235 -17.99 -5.20 -4.41
CA ILE A 235 -18.24 -4.27 -5.52
C ILE A 235 -16.95 -3.57 -5.96
N TYR A 236 -16.17 -3.03 -5.02
CA TYR A 236 -14.96 -2.30 -5.35
C TYR A 236 -13.87 -3.19 -5.99
N ASP A 237 -13.84 -4.49 -5.68
CA ASP A 237 -12.98 -5.47 -6.37
C ASP A 237 -13.50 -5.79 -7.78
N GLY A 238 -14.82 -5.91 -7.94
CA GLY A 238 -15.45 -6.35 -9.19
C GLY A 238 -15.67 -5.28 -10.25
N VAL A 239 -15.43 -4.00 -9.97
CA VAL A 239 -15.73 -2.90 -10.89
C VAL A 239 -14.54 -1.98 -11.17
N LYS A 240 -14.62 -1.31 -12.32
CA LYS A 240 -13.64 -0.31 -12.71
C LYS A 240 -13.74 0.92 -11.82
N VAL A 241 -12.78 1.09 -10.93
CA VAL A 241 -12.49 2.33 -10.20
C VAL A 241 -11.05 2.73 -10.51
N SER A 242 -10.88 3.84 -11.24
CA SER A 242 -9.54 4.33 -11.56
C SER A 242 -8.86 4.96 -10.34
N THR A 243 -7.56 4.80 -10.24
CA THR A 243 -6.76 5.30 -9.11
C THR A 243 -5.72 6.35 -9.55
N ILE A 244 -5.19 7.08 -8.58
CA ILE A 244 -3.90 7.76 -8.68
C ILE A 244 -2.90 6.91 -7.91
N PHE A 245 -1.84 6.46 -8.57
CA PHE A 245 -0.84 5.57 -8.00
C PHE A 245 0.55 6.21 -8.09
N THR A 246 1.23 6.26 -6.95
CA THR A 246 2.58 6.85 -6.76
C THR A 246 3.47 5.86 -6.03
N GLY A 247 4.76 5.85 -6.35
CA GLY A 247 5.66 4.73 -6.07
C GLY A 247 5.46 3.56 -7.04
N SER A 248 6.02 2.43 -6.66
CA SER A 248 6.18 1.22 -7.44
C SER A 248 6.04 0.02 -6.54
N ARG A 249 5.34 -1.01 -7.03
CA ARG A 249 5.26 -2.27 -6.29
C ARG A 249 6.63 -2.96 -6.29
N TYR A 250 7.18 -3.22 -5.11
CA TYR A 250 8.28 -4.15 -4.93
C TYR A 250 7.75 -5.57 -4.79
N ASN A 251 8.24 -6.50 -5.61
CA ASN A 251 7.80 -7.90 -5.60
C ASN A 251 8.67 -8.80 -4.69
N GLY A 252 9.46 -8.21 -3.78
CA GLY A 252 10.41 -8.95 -2.95
C GLY A 252 11.64 -9.45 -3.72
N GLY A 253 12.61 -10.01 -2.97
CA GLY A 253 13.82 -10.60 -3.55
C GLY A 253 14.96 -10.69 -2.54
N ASN A 254 16.05 -11.36 -2.93
CA ASN A 254 17.32 -11.29 -2.19
C ASN A 254 18.04 -10.01 -2.59
N GLU A 255 17.97 -9.01 -1.74
CA GLU A 255 18.62 -7.73 -2.00
C GLU A 255 20.02 -7.66 -1.42
N SER A 256 20.90 -7.01 -2.17
CA SER A 256 22.19 -6.56 -1.64
C SER A 256 22.03 -5.16 -1.06
N MET A 257 22.66 -4.91 0.08
CA MET A 257 22.71 -3.58 0.67
C MET A 257 23.91 -2.78 0.13
N ASP A 258 23.77 -1.46 0.06
CA ASP A 258 24.88 -0.54 -0.14
C ASP A 258 25.73 -0.40 1.14
N ALA A 259 26.79 0.42 1.07
CA ALA A 259 27.70 0.64 2.19
C ALA A 259 27.04 1.33 3.42
N TYR A 260 25.83 1.85 3.26
CA TYR A 260 25.07 2.56 4.27
C TYR A 260 23.84 1.75 4.75
N GLY A 261 23.73 0.49 4.32
CA GLY A 261 22.68 -0.42 4.76
C GLY A 261 21.34 -0.25 4.05
N ARG A 262 21.31 0.42 2.89
CA ARG A 262 20.08 0.59 2.10
C ARG A 262 20.01 -0.45 0.99
N SER A 263 18.80 -0.87 0.60
CA SER A 263 18.61 -1.74 -0.56
C SER A 263 19.14 -1.05 -1.82
N VAL A 264 19.92 -1.74 -2.65
CA VAL A 264 20.35 -1.18 -3.95
C VAL A 264 19.24 -1.19 -5.00
N GLU A 265 18.14 -1.91 -4.74
CA GLU A 265 16.99 -1.96 -5.63
C GLU A 265 16.27 -0.61 -5.60
N TYR A 266 15.92 -0.09 -6.77
CA TYR A 266 15.31 1.23 -6.83
C TYR A 266 13.84 1.16 -6.47
N SER A 267 13.11 0.12 -6.90
CA SER A 267 11.71 -0.07 -6.53
C SER A 267 11.51 -0.31 -5.04
N TYR A 268 12.57 -0.58 -4.28
CA TYR A 268 12.53 -0.65 -2.82
C TYR A 268 12.69 0.73 -2.17
N ARG A 269 13.31 1.70 -2.87
CA ARG A 269 13.65 3.03 -2.32
C ARG A 269 12.78 4.16 -2.88
N ASP A 270 11.75 3.81 -3.60
CA ASP A 270 11.03 4.66 -4.54
C ASP A 270 10.05 5.64 -3.90
N VAL A 271 9.45 5.26 -2.77
CA VAL A 271 8.79 6.22 -1.88
C VAL A 271 9.86 6.97 -1.11
N ASN A 272 10.44 7.98 -1.76
CA ASN A 272 11.37 8.90 -1.14
C ASN A 272 10.71 9.58 0.07
N PRO A 273 11.36 9.67 1.24
CA PRO A 273 10.75 10.25 2.44
C PRO A 273 10.41 11.75 2.28
N GLY A 274 11.11 12.47 1.41
CA GLY A 274 10.74 13.82 1.02
C GLY A 274 9.39 13.85 0.29
N PHE A 275 9.16 12.92 -0.65
CA PHE A 275 7.87 12.77 -1.33
C PHE A 275 6.79 12.35 -0.35
N PHE A 276 7.05 11.32 0.48
CA PHE A 276 6.13 10.85 1.52
C PHE A 276 5.68 12.00 2.43
N HIS A 277 6.61 12.82 2.94
CA HIS A 277 6.29 13.95 3.81
C HIS A 277 5.43 15.00 3.09
N ILE A 278 5.79 15.35 1.85
CA ILE A 278 5.00 16.28 1.02
C ILE A 278 3.59 15.73 0.78
N ALA A 279 3.48 14.46 0.37
CA ALA A 279 2.21 13.82 0.07
C ALA A 279 1.32 13.76 1.33
N ALA A 280 1.85 13.26 2.45
CA ALA A 280 1.09 13.11 3.69
C ALA A 280 0.54 14.44 4.21
N THR A 281 1.41 15.46 4.28
CA THR A 281 1.04 16.79 4.80
C THR A 281 0.09 17.55 3.87
N ASN A 282 0.25 17.44 2.55
CA ASN A 282 -0.65 18.09 1.60
C ASN A 282 -2.00 17.38 1.52
N LEU A 283 -2.02 16.06 1.33
CA LEU A 283 -3.26 15.30 1.17
C LEU A 283 -4.14 15.43 2.41
N LEU A 284 -3.61 15.06 3.58
CA LEU A 284 -4.37 15.09 4.84
C LEU A 284 -4.61 16.53 5.32
N GLY A 285 -3.58 17.38 5.27
CA GLY A 285 -3.60 18.66 5.98
C GLY A 285 -4.04 19.87 5.16
N LYS A 286 -3.93 19.82 3.82
CA LYS A 286 -4.24 20.98 2.96
C LYS A 286 -5.33 20.70 1.93
N LEU A 287 -5.51 19.44 1.52
CA LEU A 287 -6.44 19.05 0.46
C LEU A 287 -7.69 18.34 0.99
N ASN A 288 -7.78 18.11 2.31
CA ASN A 288 -8.86 17.37 2.96
C ASN A 288 -9.12 16.01 2.28
N HIS A 289 -8.04 15.34 1.91
CA HIS A 289 -8.03 14.06 1.22
C HIS A 289 -7.25 13.05 2.06
N THR A 290 -7.44 11.76 1.83
CA THR A 290 -6.59 10.73 2.42
C THR A 290 -6.01 9.81 1.35
N PHE A 291 -5.12 8.91 1.74
CA PHE A 291 -4.47 7.98 0.84
C PHE A 291 -4.36 6.59 1.47
N ILE A 292 -4.04 5.64 0.62
CA ILE A 292 -3.86 4.23 0.95
C ILE A 292 -2.38 3.93 0.72
N ILE A 293 -1.80 3.18 1.64
CA ILE A 293 -0.42 2.70 1.52
C ILE A 293 -0.40 1.19 1.44
N ASP A 294 0.64 0.64 0.82
CA ASP A 294 1.15 -0.64 1.27
C ASP A 294 2.11 -0.40 2.43
N ARG A 295 1.80 -0.99 3.59
CA ARG A 295 2.50 -0.67 4.84
C ARG A 295 3.93 -1.22 4.92
N TYR A 296 4.29 -2.16 4.03
CA TYR A 296 5.62 -2.77 4.00
C TYR A 296 6.11 -2.94 2.56
N ALA A 297 7.36 -2.56 2.28
CA ALA A 297 8.04 -2.94 1.05
C ALA A 297 8.39 -4.43 1.08
N GLY A 298 7.60 -5.26 0.42
CA GLY A 298 7.79 -6.71 0.40
C GLY A 298 6.84 -7.44 -0.57
N TYR A 299 6.95 -8.77 -0.61
CA TYR A 299 6.14 -9.58 -1.54
C TYR A 299 4.63 -9.53 -1.24
N VAL A 300 4.28 -9.40 0.04
CA VAL A 300 2.90 -9.37 0.51
C VAL A 300 2.43 -7.93 0.55
N VAL A 301 1.33 -7.65 -0.14
CA VAL A 301 0.74 -6.30 -0.21
C VAL A 301 -0.37 -6.16 0.81
N TRP A 302 -0.29 -5.14 1.67
CA TRP A 302 -1.32 -4.81 2.66
C TRP A 302 -1.81 -3.38 2.49
N ASN A 303 -2.98 -3.22 1.88
CA ASN A 303 -3.56 -1.89 1.63
C ASN A 303 -4.19 -1.33 2.89
N GLN A 304 -3.66 -0.21 3.39
CA GLN A 304 -4.12 0.40 4.63
C GLN A 304 -4.54 1.86 4.38
N PRO A 305 -5.80 2.22 4.68
CA PRO A 305 -6.28 3.59 4.52
C PRO A 305 -5.79 4.46 5.69
N VAL A 306 -4.91 5.40 5.37
CA VAL A 306 -4.34 6.35 6.32
C VAL A 306 -5.41 7.33 6.79
N TYR A 307 -5.28 7.86 8.00
CA TYR A 307 -6.13 8.97 8.44
C TYR A 307 -5.45 9.96 9.37
N VAL A 308 -4.23 9.68 9.88
CA VAL A 308 -3.43 10.64 10.66
C VAL A 308 -1.98 10.65 10.17
N PHE A 309 -1.42 11.86 10.11
CA PHE A 309 0.02 12.09 10.04
C PHE A 309 0.41 13.14 11.09
N GLU A 310 1.38 12.79 11.95
CA GLU A 310 1.83 13.65 13.04
C GLU A 310 3.35 13.66 13.15
N VAL A 311 3.93 14.85 13.14
CA VAL A 311 5.36 15.05 13.35
C VAL A 311 5.64 15.35 14.81
N TYR A 312 6.45 14.51 15.45
CA TYR A 312 6.81 14.60 16.87
C TYR A 312 8.13 15.33 17.08
N GLU A 313 9.07 15.15 16.15
CA GLU A 313 10.37 15.80 16.19
C GLU A 313 10.70 16.41 14.81
N GLN A 314 11.22 17.65 14.82
CA GLN A 314 11.85 18.29 13.68
C GLN A 314 13.09 19.04 14.16
N THR A 315 14.26 18.49 13.85
CA THR A 315 15.54 19.03 14.29
C THR A 315 16.34 19.47 13.06
N SER A 316 16.52 20.79 12.89
CA SER A 316 17.33 21.35 11.80
C SER A 316 18.82 21.12 12.04
N MET A 317 19.56 20.81 10.97
CA MET A 317 20.97 20.47 10.99
C MET A 317 21.67 21.04 9.76
N THR A 318 22.98 21.30 9.85
CA THR A 318 23.79 21.53 8.65
C THR A 318 24.00 20.21 7.89
N VAL A 319 24.40 20.30 6.62
CA VAL A 319 24.72 19.10 5.82
C VAL A 319 25.91 18.34 6.41
N GLU A 320 26.89 19.04 6.99
CA GLU A 320 28.06 18.44 7.63
C GLU A 320 27.69 17.73 8.95
N GLU A 321 26.81 18.34 9.75
CA GLU A 321 26.31 17.72 10.98
C GLU A 321 25.56 16.42 10.68
N ALA A 322 24.67 16.44 9.68
CA ALA A 322 23.94 15.25 9.25
C ALA A 322 24.88 14.16 8.69
N ALA A 323 25.85 14.55 7.86
CA ALA A 323 26.86 13.65 7.31
C ALA A 323 27.64 12.92 8.42
N GLN A 324 28.06 13.65 9.45
CA GLN A 324 28.85 13.11 10.53
C GLN A 324 28.03 12.23 11.47
N ILE A 325 26.80 12.65 11.80
CA ILE A 325 25.94 11.96 12.78
C ILE A 325 25.38 10.65 12.22
N PHE A 326 24.88 10.67 10.98
CA PHE A 326 24.14 9.53 10.41
C PHE A 326 24.99 8.63 9.53
N TYR A 327 26.10 9.13 8.98
CA TYR A 327 26.88 8.42 7.95
C TYR A 327 28.38 8.34 8.24
N ASP A 328 28.84 8.83 9.41
CA ASP A 328 30.25 8.92 9.80
C ASP A 328 31.14 9.52 8.67
N SER A 329 30.63 10.58 8.03
CA SER A 329 31.25 11.21 6.87
C SER A 329 31.43 12.71 7.06
N ASN A 330 32.51 13.26 6.51
CA ASN A 330 32.74 14.71 6.45
C ASN A 330 31.92 15.40 5.35
N THR A 331 31.29 14.62 4.45
CA THR A 331 30.52 15.13 3.32
C THR A 331 29.22 14.34 3.20
N TYR A 332 28.10 15.06 3.09
CA TYR A 332 26.79 14.46 2.91
C TYR A 332 26.75 13.75 1.55
N PRO A 333 26.57 12.41 1.50
CA PRO A 333 26.83 11.66 0.27
C PRO A 333 25.63 11.59 -0.68
N TRP A 334 24.49 12.17 -0.29
CA TRP A 334 23.20 11.88 -0.91
C TRP A 334 22.81 12.88 -1.99
N ASN A 335 22.75 14.17 -1.64
CA ASN A 335 22.27 15.20 -2.55
C ASN A 335 23.12 16.48 -2.46
N ASP A 336 23.92 16.72 -3.50
CA ASP A 336 24.77 17.92 -3.61
C ASP A 336 23.97 19.23 -3.69
N ASN A 337 22.66 19.16 -3.99
CA ASN A 337 21.78 20.34 -4.01
C ASN A 337 21.17 20.66 -2.63
N ALA A 338 21.30 19.77 -1.65
CA ALA A 338 20.85 20.02 -0.29
C ALA A 338 21.73 21.10 0.35
N THR A 339 21.09 22.11 0.94
CA THR A 339 21.80 23.19 1.67
C THR A 339 21.57 23.17 3.16
N SER A 340 20.56 22.42 3.62
CA SER A 340 20.29 22.13 5.03
C SER A 340 19.50 20.84 5.14
N ILE A 341 19.62 20.17 6.28
CA ILE A 341 18.92 18.92 6.57
C ILE A 341 17.96 19.14 7.75
N VAL A 342 16.81 18.45 7.74
CA VAL A 342 15.94 18.37 8.91
C VAL A 342 15.73 16.91 9.26
N HIS A 343 16.13 16.51 10.47
CA HIS A 343 15.82 15.21 11.03
C HIS A 343 14.37 15.21 11.53
N VAL A 344 13.57 14.25 11.07
CA VAL A 344 12.13 14.16 11.33
C VAL A 344 11.79 12.80 11.93
N THR A 345 11.04 12.84 13.02
CA THR A 345 10.33 11.67 13.55
C THR A 345 8.82 11.92 13.41
N ALA A 346 8.12 11.09 12.65
CA ALA A 346 6.69 11.23 12.41
C ALA A 346 5.94 9.90 12.57
N ASN A 347 4.70 9.98 13.06
CA ASN A 347 3.79 8.85 13.11
C ASN A 347 2.76 8.95 11.98
N LEU A 348 2.44 7.79 11.42
CA LEU A 348 1.33 7.58 10.52
C LEU A 348 0.36 6.60 11.17
N LEU A 349 -0.93 6.93 11.20
CA LEU A 349 -1.98 6.02 11.69
C LEU A 349 -2.91 5.69 10.53
N TRP A 350 -3.32 4.42 10.47
CA TRP A 350 -4.27 3.89 9.51
C TRP A 350 -5.32 3.03 10.22
N ASN A 351 -6.45 2.77 9.55
CA ASN A 351 -7.39 1.76 10.04
C ASN A 351 -6.94 0.38 9.61
N ASN A 352 -7.21 -0.64 10.42
CA ASN A 352 -6.80 -2.02 10.16
C ASN A 352 -7.88 -2.83 9.45
N ASP A 353 -7.42 -3.81 8.66
CA ASP A 353 -8.19 -4.99 8.35
C ASP A 353 -8.41 -5.80 9.63
N VAL A 354 -9.66 -6.16 9.93
CA VAL A 354 -9.99 -6.96 11.12
C VAL A 354 -10.51 -8.33 10.71
N ASP A 355 -10.12 -9.38 11.42
CA ASP A 355 -10.65 -10.73 11.15
C ASP A 355 -12.19 -10.71 11.15
N ALA A 356 -12.80 -11.38 10.18
CA ALA A 356 -14.26 -11.42 10.06
C ALA A 356 -14.94 -12.09 11.29
N ASP A 357 -14.22 -12.95 12.01
CA ASP A 357 -14.67 -13.63 13.24
C ASP A 357 -14.80 -12.69 14.46
N VAL A 358 -14.39 -11.43 14.32
CA VAL A 358 -14.35 -10.45 15.40
C VAL A 358 -15.77 -9.96 15.73
N ARG A 359 -16.17 -10.17 17.00
CA ARG A 359 -17.52 -9.91 17.54
C ARG A 359 -18.06 -8.52 17.19
N ASP A 360 -19.39 -8.42 17.03
CA ASP A 360 -20.22 -7.22 16.78
C ASP A 360 -19.83 -5.94 17.58
N SER A 361 -19.06 -6.05 18.67
CA SER A 361 -18.61 -4.96 19.54
C SER A 361 -17.20 -4.39 19.26
N ILE A 362 -16.43 -4.96 18.32
CA ILE A 362 -15.01 -4.61 18.10
C ILE A 362 -14.78 -3.83 16.78
N LEU A 363 -15.76 -3.78 15.87
CA LEU A 363 -15.72 -2.92 14.68
C LEU A 363 -15.62 -1.41 15.01
N VAL A 364 -15.74 -1.04 16.29
CA VAL A 364 -15.76 0.35 16.75
C VAL A 364 -14.41 0.82 17.31
N MET A 365 -13.53 -0.05 17.87
CA MET A 365 -12.22 0.40 18.40
C MET A 365 -11.26 -0.78 18.56
N ASN A 366 -10.35 -0.98 17.61
CA ASN A 366 -9.01 -1.48 17.95
C ASN A 366 -8.08 -0.27 17.92
N SER A 367 -7.07 -0.26 18.80
CA SER A 367 -6.01 0.75 18.78
C SER A 367 -5.49 0.88 17.35
N ASP A 368 -5.65 2.05 16.74
CA ASP A 368 -5.28 2.25 15.36
C ASP A 368 -3.80 1.85 15.19
N PRO A 369 -3.48 0.93 14.26
CA PRO A 369 -2.11 0.61 13.94
C PRO A 369 -1.38 1.89 13.54
N SER A 370 -0.18 2.06 14.09
CA SER A 370 0.68 3.19 13.80
C SER A 370 2.07 2.71 13.45
N ALA A 371 2.72 3.37 12.51
CA ALA A 371 4.16 3.30 12.34
C ALA A 371 4.79 4.65 12.67
N THR A 372 5.94 4.58 13.34
CA THR A 372 6.85 5.71 13.49
C THR A 372 7.93 5.59 12.43
N TYR A 373 8.09 6.64 11.65
CA TYR A 373 9.16 6.76 10.66
C TYR A 373 10.15 7.83 11.09
N GLU A 374 11.43 7.52 10.90
CA GLU A 374 12.55 8.41 11.13
C GLU A 374 13.25 8.64 9.80
N TYR A 375 13.46 9.89 9.43
CA TYR A 375 14.04 10.25 8.13
C TYR A 375 14.67 11.64 8.16
N LEU A 376 15.55 11.88 7.19
CA LEU A 376 16.10 13.17 6.88
C LEU A 376 15.31 13.80 5.73
N LEU A 377 14.98 15.09 5.86
CA LEU A 377 14.52 15.91 4.76
C LEU A 377 15.68 16.76 4.23
N GLU A 378 15.86 16.75 2.92
CA GLU A 378 16.84 17.56 2.22
C GLU A 378 16.18 18.85 1.74
N LEU A 379 16.67 20.00 2.20
CA LEU A 379 16.11 21.30 1.81
C LEU A 379 17.07 22.09 0.91
N ASN A 380 16.51 22.80 -0.06
CA ASN A 380 17.23 23.79 -0.86
C ASN A 380 17.34 25.15 -0.13
N LYS A 381 17.99 26.14 -0.78
CA LYS A 381 18.18 27.51 -0.21
C LYS A 381 16.87 28.26 0.04
N ALA A 382 15.77 27.86 -0.61
CA ALA A 382 14.44 28.43 -0.43
C ALA A 382 13.61 27.70 0.64
N GLU A 383 14.23 26.76 1.37
CA GLU A 383 13.61 25.90 2.39
C GLU A 383 12.54 24.96 1.82
N GLU A 384 12.64 24.64 0.52
CA GLU A 384 11.79 23.66 -0.14
C GLU A 384 12.41 22.26 0.00
N ILE A 385 11.57 21.28 0.30
CA ILE A 385 11.93 19.86 0.32
C ILE A 385 12.25 19.42 -1.11
N ILE A 386 13.45 18.88 -1.31
CA ILE A 386 13.94 18.40 -2.61
C ILE A 386 14.36 16.92 -2.61
N GLY A 387 14.23 16.26 -1.46
CA GLY A 387 14.57 14.85 -1.27
C GLY A 387 14.57 14.49 0.21
N GLY A 388 15.10 13.32 0.51
CA GLY A 388 15.23 12.81 1.86
C GLY A 388 15.80 11.39 1.90
N GLU A 389 16.16 10.95 3.10
CA GLU A 389 16.73 9.62 3.34
C GLU A 389 16.05 8.97 4.55
N TRP A 390 15.61 7.72 4.39
CA TRP A 390 15.10 6.94 5.50
C TRP A 390 16.22 6.65 6.50
N LEU A 391 15.85 6.45 7.77
CA LEU A 391 16.81 6.14 8.84
C LEU A 391 16.35 4.92 9.65
N ASN A 392 17.33 4.24 10.25
CA ASN A 392 17.12 3.18 11.23
C ASN A 392 16.13 2.12 10.72
N LYS A 393 15.06 1.86 11.48
CA LYS A 393 14.03 0.88 11.09
C LYS A 393 13.29 1.28 9.82
N ALA A 394 13.18 2.57 9.54
CA ALA A 394 12.50 3.05 8.34
C ALA A 394 13.27 2.75 7.06
N ASN A 395 14.54 2.28 7.13
CA ASN A 395 15.24 1.75 5.96
C ASN A 395 14.58 0.48 5.42
N ASP A 396 14.02 -0.36 6.31
CA ASP A 396 13.44 -1.65 5.94
C ASP A 396 11.91 -1.70 6.17
N ASN A 397 11.36 -0.65 6.80
CA ASN A 397 9.98 -0.55 7.21
C ASN A 397 9.44 0.85 6.89
N HIS A 398 9.19 1.07 5.61
CA HIS A 398 8.54 2.23 5.05
C HIS A 398 7.45 1.79 4.07
N PRO A 399 6.51 2.69 3.69
CA PRO A 399 5.53 2.37 2.67
C PRO A 399 6.17 2.03 1.32
N ASP A 400 5.65 1.01 0.62
CA ASP A 400 6.12 0.63 -0.72
C ASP A 400 5.54 1.55 -1.81
N PHE A 401 4.28 1.97 -1.64
CA PHE A 401 3.61 2.88 -2.55
C PHE A 401 2.47 3.62 -1.85
N ILE A 402 2.06 4.74 -2.46
CA ILE A 402 0.94 5.58 -2.01
C ILE A 402 -0.06 5.67 -3.16
N TRP A 403 -1.35 5.46 -2.88
CA TRP A 403 -2.38 5.56 -3.90
C TRP A 403 -3.75 5.96 -3.32
N PHE A 404 -4.67 6.37 -4.19
CA PHE A 404 -6.07 6.58 -3.80
C PHE A 404 -7.03 6.44 -4.98
N PRO A 405 -8.31 6.09 -4.74
CA PRO A 405 -9.34 6.04 -5.78
C PRO A 405 -9.70 7.46 -6.26
N LYS A 406 -9.96 7.63 -7.56
CA LYS A 406 -10.44 8.90 -8.12
C LYS A 406 -11.90 9.21 -7.77
N GLY A 407 -12.64 8.23 -7.28
CA GLY A 407 -14.04 8.37 -6.92
C GLY A 407 -14.72 7.02 -6.67
N LYS A 408 -16.03 7.09 -6.47
CA LYS A 408 -16.89 5.91 -6.27
C LYS A 408 -17.18 5.19 -7.58
N PRO A 409 -17.58 3.90 -7.53
CA PRO A 409 -18.19 3.21 -8.66
C PRO A 409 -19.36 3.99 -9.26
N ALA A 410 -19.68 3.74 -10.54
CA ALA A 410 -20.89 4.29 -11.16
C ALA A 410 -22.14 3.79 -10.43
N ALA A 411 -23.07 4.68 -10.10
CA ALA A 411 -24.20 4.38 -9.21
C ALA A 411 -25.10 3.22 -9.68
N ASP A 412 -25.18 2.99 -10.99
CA ASP A 412 -25.99 1.95 -11.63
C ASP A 412 -25.20 0.69 -11.99
N VAL A 413 -23.93 0.59 -11.56
CA VAL A 413 -23.10 -0.57 -11.88
C VAL A 413 -23.62 -1.84 -11.21
N VAL A 414 -23.60 -2.93 -11.97
CA VAL A 414 -23.79 -4.29 -11.49
C VAL A 414 -22.51 -5.05 -11.82
N THR A 415 -21.91 -5.69 -10.82
CA THR A 415 -20.69 -6.48 -10.99
C THR A 415 -20.93 -7.71 -11.88
N SER A 416 -19.86 -8.36 -12.33
CA SER A 416 -19.96 -9.64 -13.06
C SER A 416 -20.62 -10.76 -12.26
N VAL A 417 -20.60 -10.69 -10.92
CA VAL A 417 -21.25 -11.68 -10.04
C VAL A 417 -22.75 -11.41 -9.88
N GLY A 418 -23.23 -10.23 -10.31
CA GLY A 418 -24.63 -9.81 -10.20
C GLY A 418 -24.93 -8.90 -9.01
N LEU A 419 -23.90 -8.43 -8.30
CA LEU A 419 -24.04 -7.55 -7.14
C LEU A 419 -24.29 -6.10 -7.61
N SER A 420 -25.38 -5.51 -7.16
CA SER A 420 -25.83 -4.18 -7.58
C SER A 420 -25.35 -3.11 -6.61
N TYR A 421 -24.58 -2.13 -7.11
CA TYR A 421 -24.10 -1.04 -6.27
C TYR A 421 -25.24 -0.17 -5.73
N ALA A 422 -26.27 0.10 -6.54
CA ALA A 422 -27.47 0.79 -6.07
C ALA A 422 -28.14 0.09 -4.87
N ASN A 423 -28.22 -1.25 -4.90
CA ASN A 423 -28.81 -2.04 -3.80
C ASN A 423 -27.94 -1.96 -2.54
N VAL A 424 -26.63 -2.12 -2.69
CA VAL A 424 -25.68 -2.09 -1.56
C VAL A 424 -25.59 -0.68 -0.97
N THR A 425 -25.59 0.38 -1.78
CA THR A 425 -25.62 1.77 -1.29
C THR A 425 -26.91 2.05 -0.52
N MET A 426 -28.07 1.53 -0.95
CA MET A 426 -29.30 1.63 -0.16
C MET A 426 -29.14 0.97 1.22
N LEU A 427 -28.56 -0.23 1.31
CA LEU A 427 -28.30 -0.90 2.59
C LEU A 427 -27.30 -0.11 3.45
N LEU A 428 -26.24 0.45 2.86
CA LEU A 428 -25.27 1.33 3.53
C LEU A 428 -25.95 2.57 4.11
N GLU A 429 -26.80 3.24 3.35
CA GLU A 429 -27.52 4.43 3.82
C GLU A 429 -28.46 4.09 4.98
N MET A 430 -29.18 2.97 4.89
CA MET A 430 -30.01 2.47 5.99
C MET A 430 -29.16 2.18 7.24
N ALA A 431 -28.02 1.50 7.07
CA ALA A 431 -27.15 1.08 8.16
C ALA A 431 -26.38 2.23 8.80
N ALA A 432 -26.09 3.29 8.05
CA ALA A 432 -25.43 4.51 8.53
C ALA A 432 -26.41 5.50 9.20
N ALA A 433 -27.71 5.43 8.88
CA ALA A 433 -28.72 6.37 9.39
C ALA A 433 -29.16 6.08 10.83
N CYS A 434 -28.92 4.89 11.37
CA CYS A 434 -29.22 4.62 12.77
C CYS A 434 -28.23 5.34 13.70
N SER A 435 -28.74 5.97 14.75
CA SER A 435 -27.94 6.23 15.94
C SER A 435 -28.03 5.03 16.87
N TYR A 436 -26.92 4.54 17.44
CA TYR A 436 -26.99 3.69 18.64
C TYR A 436 -27.90 4.40 19.65
N SER A 437 -29.02 3.77 20.02
CA SER A 437 -29.74 4.22 21.21
C SER A 437 -28.76 4.07 22.38
N LYS A 438 -28.28 5.18 22.91
CA LYS A 438 -27.38 5.23 24.07
C LYS A 438 -27.91 4.42 25.23
#